data_AF-A0AAE4MXR4-F1
#
_entry.id   AF-A0AAE4MXR4-F1
#
_cell.length_a   1.000
_cell.length_b   1.000
_cell.length_c   1.000
_cell.angle_alpha   90.00
_cell.angle_beta   90.00
_cell.angle_gamma   90.00
#
_symmetry.space_group_name_H-M   'P 1'
#
loop_
_entity.id
_entity.type
_entity.pdbx_description
1 polymer ?
#
loop_
_entity_poly.entity_id
_entity_poly.type
_entity_poly.pdbx_seq_one_letter_code
_entity_poly.pdbx_strand_id
1 'polypeptide(L)' 'MHVHHIRPLRTLGAAYQIDPVNELVPLCPNCHAMIHRGNEAKPLSVEELRAMMRPAG' A
#
# COMPACT_ATOMS: atom_id res chain seq x y z
N MET A 1 7.64 11.89 -0.64
CA MET A 1 6.76 11.06 0.21
C MET A 1 5.49 10.78 -0.58
N HIS A 2 5.01 9.54 -0.65
CA HIS A 2 3.82 9.14 -1.41
C HIS A 2 2.76 8.54 -0.47
N VAL A 3 1.49 8.75 -0.77
CA VAL A 3 0.36 8.19 0.00
C VAL A 3 -0.16 6.96 -0.72
N HIS A 4 -0.20 5.83 -0.02
CA HIS A 4 -0.71 4.57 -0.55
C HIS A 4 -2.10 4.27 0.01
N HIS A 5 -3.02 3.86 -0.87
CA HIS A 5 -4.34 3.39 -0.47
C HIS A 5 -4.29 1.89 -0.18
N ILE A 6 -4.56 1.48 1.06
CA ILE A 6 -4.55 0.07 1.46
C ILE A 6 -5.60 -0.73 0.67
N ARG A 7 -6.74 -0.10 0.36
CA ARG A 7 -7.77 -0.62 -0.54
C ARG A 7 -7.63 0.03 -1.92
N PRO A 8 -7.57 -0.74 -3.02
CA PRO A 8 -7.46 -0.16 -4.35
C PRO A 8 -8.66 0.75 -4.66
N LEU A 9 -8.40 1.98 -5.12
CA LEU A 9 -9.47 2.95 -5.42
C LEU A 9 -10.54 2.40 -6.38
N ARG A 10 -10.14 1.55 -7.34
CA ARG A 10 -11.05 0.92 -8.31
C ARG A 10 -12.13 0.04 -7.66
N THR A 11 -11.93 -0.40 -6.41
CA THR A 11 -12.91 -1.22 -5.69
C THR A 11 -13.88 -0.39 -4.85
N LEU A 12 -13.68 0.93 -4.76
CA LEU A 12 -14.50 1.83 -3.96
C LEU A 12 -15.62 2.44 -4.83
N GLY A 13 -16.81 2.58 -4.24
CA GLY A 13 -17.93 3.25 -4.89
C GLY A 13 -17.76 4.77 -4.92
N ALA A 14 -18.47 5.45 -5.82
CA ALA A 14 -18.36 6.91 -6.02
C ALA A 14 -18.70 7.75 -4.77
N ALA A 15 -19.54 7.23 -3.86
CA ALA A 15 -19.92 7.89 -2.62
C ALA A 15 -19.07 7.48 -1.41
N TYR A 16 -18.06 6.61 -1.62
CA TYR A 16 -17.22 6.12 -0.53
C TYR A 16 -16.36 7.25 0.05
N GLN A 17 -16.44 7.44 1.36
CA GLN A 17 -15.60 8.38 2.09
C GLN A 17 -14.39 7.63 2.65
N ILE A 18 -13.19 8.05 2.23
CA ILE A 18 -11.93 7.46 2.69
C ILE A 18 -11.65 7.97 4.11
N ASP A 19 -11.33 7.05 5.02
CA ASP A 19 -10.72 7.40 6.31
C ASP A 19 -9.19 7.53 6.15
N PRO A 20 -8.64 8.76 6.14
CA PRO A 20 -7.23 8.97 5.89
C PRO A 20 -6.31 8.43 6.99
N VAL A 21 -6.83 8.17 8.20
CA VAL A 21 -6.06 7.63 9.32
C VAL A 21 -5.92 6.13 9.22
N ASN A 22 -7.00 5.45 8.82
CA ASN A 22 -7.07 3.99 8.85
C ASN A 22 -6.90 3.31 7.48
N GLU A 23 -7.07 4.05 6.37
CA GLU A 23 -7.08 3.47 5.01
C GLU A 23 -5.94 3.95 4.11
N LEU A 24 -5.15 4.91 4.60
CA LEU A 24 -3.99 5.45 3.90
C LEU A 24 -2.73 5.19 4.71
N VAL A 25 -1.62 4.94 4.00
CA VAL A 25 -0.31 4.80 4.64
C VAL A 25 0.73 5.63 3.90
N PRO A 26 1.49 6.50 4.61
CA PRO A 26 2.59 7.22 4.00
C PRO A 26 3.77 6.28 3.76
N LEU A 27 4.30 6.28 2.55
CA LEU A 27 5.48 5.51 2.16
C LEU A 27 6.51 6.41 1.49
N CYS A 28 7.78 6.02 1.57
CA CYS A 28 8.81 6.63 0.72
C CYS A 28 8.61 6.16 -0.75
N PRO A 29 9.15 6.88 -1.74
CA PRO A 29 8.97 6.52 -3.15
C PRO A 29 9.41 5.08 -3.47
N ASN A 30 10.50 4.60 -2.86
CA ASN A 30 11.02 3.25 -3.09
C ASN A 30 10.12 2.18 -2.50
N CYS A 31 9.67 2.34 -1.25
CA CYS A 31 8.72 1.41 -0.64
C CYS A 31 7.40 1.37 -1.40
N HIS A 32 6.93 2.53 -1.91
CA HIS A 32 5.72 2.58 -2.71
C HIS A 32 5.87 1.82 -4.03
N ALA A 33 7.00 2.00 -4.73
CA ALA A 33 7.31 1.24 -5.94
C ALA A 33 7.42 -0.27 -5.66
N MET A 34 7.98 -0.65 -4.51
CA MET A 34 8.11 -2.05 -4.11
C MET A 34 6.77 -2.72 -3.79
N ILE A 35 5.83 -2.01 -3.16
CA ILE A 35 4.48 -2.55 -2.89
C ILE A 35 3.77 -2.94 -4.19
N HIS A 36 3.92 -2.14 -5.24
CA HIS A 36 3.30 -2.40 -6.54
C HIS A 36 4.15 -3.25 -7.48
N ARG A 37 5.33 -3.69 -7.03
CA ARG A 37 6.27 -4.43 -7.88
C ARG A 37 5.68 -5.79 -8.26
N GLY A 38 5.26 -5.91 -9.52
CA GLY A 38 4.86 -7.16 -10.16
C GLY A 38 3.37 -7.26 -10.46
N ASN A 39 2.49 -6.74 -9.60
CA ASN A 39 1.05 -6.80 -9.83
C ASN A 39 0.30 -5.60 -9.20
N GLU A 40 -0.06 -4.61 -10.02
CA GLU A 40 -0.93 -3.48 -9.64
C GLU A 40 -2.34 -3.91 -9.20
N ALA A 41 -2.83 -5.05 -9.71
CA ALA A 41 -4.12 -5.58 -9.31
C ALA A 41 -4.07 -6.20 -7.90
N LYS A 42 -2.89 -6.66 -7.45
CA LYS A 42 -2.67 -7.24 -6.13
C LYS A 42 -1.34 -6.77 -5.53
N PRO A 43 -1.26 -5.51 -5.07
CA PRO A 43 -0.08 -4.99 -4.40
C PRO A 43 0.21 -5.76 -3.11
N LEU A 44 1.47 -5.76 -2.67
CA LEU A 44 1.84 -6.28 -1.35
C LEU A 44 1.19 -5.46 -0.24
N SER A 45 0.86 -6.10 0.86
CA SER A 45 0.56 -5.38 2.10
C SER A 45 1.82 -4.74 2.69
N VAL A 46 1.62 -3.76 3.56
CA VAL A 46 2.74 -3.14 4.31
C VAL A 46 3.44 -4.18 5.18
N GLU A 47 2.70 -5.13 5.73
CA GLU A 47 3.21 -6.22 6.57
C GLU A 47 4.08 -7.18 5.74
N GLU A 48 3.64 -7.53 4.53
CA GLU A 48 4.41 -8.35 3.60
C GLU A 48 5.72 -7.65 3.20
N LEU A 49 5.67 -6.36 2.84
CA LEU A 49 6.87 -5.59 2.54
C LEU A 49 7.82 -5.54 3.75
N ARG A 50 7.28 -5.30 4.96
CA ARG A 50 8.08 -5.29 6.20
C ARG A 50 8.73 -6.65 6.45
N ALA A 51 8.04 -7.75 6.22
CA ALA A 51 8.58 -9.09 6.39
C ALA A 51 9.76 -9.34 5.44
N MET A 52 9.71 -8.84 4.20
CA MET A 52 10.81 -8.94 3.23
C MET A 52 12.04 -8.11 3.59
N MET A 53 11.85 -7.01 4.34
CA MET A 53 12.95 -6.12 4.75
C MET A 53 13.63 -6.57 6.06
N ARG A 54 13.03 -7.49 6.81
CA ARG A 54 13.65 -8.02 8.02
C ARG A 54 14.85 -8.88 7.61
N PRO A 55 16.04 -8.67 8.23
CA PRO A 55 17.17 -9.54 7.99
C PRO A 55 16.80 -10.99 8.36
N ALA A 56 17.27 -11.95 7.56
CA ALA A 56 17.28 -13.34 8.00
C ALA A 56 18.12 -13.41 9.28
N GLY A 57 17.54 -14.00 10.32
CA GLY A 57 18.22 -14.19 11.61
C GLY A 57 19.48 -15.03 11.47
#